data_AF-W7Z1Q2-F1
#
_entry.id   AF-W7Z1Q2-F1
#
_cell.length_a   1.000
_cell.length_b   1.000
_cell.length_c   1.000
_cell.angle_alpha   90.00
_cell.angle_beta   90.00
_cell.angle_gamma   90.00
#
_symmetry.space_group_name_H-M   'P 1'
#
loop_
_entity.id
_entity.type
_entity.pdbx_description
1 polymer ?
#
loop_
_entity_poly.entity_id
_entity_poly.type
_entity_poly.pdbx_seq_one_letter_code
_entity_poly.pdbx_strand_id
1 'polypeptide(L)'
;MKTTPTSVSLMWTAPTGATQYEIFSNYTLLGTSTTTSFEVTKLSANTSYVFTVIALDSTGVKSQASSPFTVKTAIEGGAGENAGDHYPEWDAKKAYVGGTKVQYNGASYEAKWWTQNELPNKAEVWKLIK
;
A
#
# COMPACT_ATOMS: atom_id res chain seq x y z
N MET A 1 -0.97 7.45 -1.77
CA MET A 1 -1.83 6.26 -1.59
C MET A 1 -1.38 5.54 -0.34
N LYS A 2 -2.30 4.93 0.42
CA LYS A 2 -1.97 4.15 1.62
C LYS A 2 -2.34 2.69 1.38
N THR A 3 -1.51 1.76 1.84
CA THR A 3 -1.73 0.31 1.64
C THR A 3 -1.48 -0.44 2.92
N THR A 4 -2.51 -0.98 3.56
CA THR A 4 -2.37 -1.82 4.73
C THR A 4 -2.19 -3.30 4.31
N PRO A 5 -2.03 -4.25 5.26
CA PRO A 5 -2.03 -5.67 4.91
C PRO A 5 -3.34 -6.16 4.30
N THR A 6 -4.46 -5.49 4.60
CA THR A 6 -5.81 -5.93 4.19
C THR A 6 -6.59 -4.89 3.41
N SER A 7 -6.00 -3.72 3.13
CA SER A 7 -6.64 -2.65 2.38
C SER A 7 -5.69 -1.83 1.52
N VAL A 8 -6.22 -1.23 0.46
CA VAL A 8 -5.53 -0.32 -0.45
C VAL A 8 -6.43 0.88 -0.70
N SER A 9 -5.91 2.09 -0.46
CA SER A 9 -6.57 3.33 -0.85
C SER A 9 -6.15 3.71 -2.27
N LEU A 10 -7.09 3.61 -3.21
CA LEU A 10 -6.93 4.02 -4.59
C LEU A 10 -7.35 5.48 -4.76
N MET A 11 -6.59 6.23 -5.56
CA MET A 11 -6.87 7.61 -5.95
C MET A 11 -6.49 7.77 -7.42
N TRP A 12 -7.31 8.48 -8.18
CA TRP A 12 -7.08 8.68 -9.62
C TRP A 12 -7.53 10.07 -10.06
N THR A 13 -7.21 10.44 -11.30
CA THR A 13 -7.69 11.69 -11.91
C THR A 13 -8.97 11.41 -12.69
N ALA A 14 -10.00 12.23 -12.47
CA ALA A 14 -11.25 12.15 -13.22
C ALA A 14 -11.04 12.49 -14.70
N PRO A 15 -11.50 11.67 -15.65
CA PRO A 15 -11.66 12.10 -17.05
C PRO A 15 -12.85 13.06 -17.18
N THR A 16 -12.85 13.89 -18.23
CA THR A 16 -13.92 14.87 -18.47
C THR A 16 -15.27 14.19 -18.66
N GLY A 17 -16.30 14.69 -17.95
CA GLY A 17 -17.68 14.19 -18.07
C GLY A 17 -18.01 12.95 -17.25
N ALA A 18 -17.04 12.38 -16.52
CA ALA A 18 -17.29 11.24 -15.64
C ALA A 18 -18.05 11.62 -14.37
N THR A 19 -19.07 10.83 -14.04
CA THR A 19 -19.91 10.98 -12.84
C THR A 19 -19.86 9.75 -11.92
N GLN A 20 -19.40 8.61 -12.45
CA GLN A 20 -19.24 7.37 -11.69
C GLN A 20 -17.98 6.62 -12.15
N TYR A 21 -17.45 5.79 -11.25
CA TYR A 21 -16.28 4.97 -11.46
C TYR A 21 -16.58 3.53 -11.04
N GLU A 22 -16.24 2.56 -11.86
CA GLU A 22 -16.24 1.14 -11.53
C GLU A 22 -14.78 0.69 -11.28
N ILE A 23 -14.55 0.05 -10.13
CA ILE A 23 -13.22 -0.39 -9.70
C ILE A 23 -13.14 -1.90 -9.85
N PHE A 24 -12.15 -2.39 -10.59
CA PHE A 24 -11.94 -3.80 -10.85
C PHE A 24 -10.62 -4.30 -10.26
N SER A 25 -10.57 -5.57 -9.87
CA SER A 25 -9.32 -6.31 -9.69
C SER A 25 -9.37 -7.63 -10.43
N ASN A 26 -8.31 -7.94 -11.21
CA ASN A 26 -8.25 -9.14 -12.04
C ASN A 26 -9.57 -9.40 -12.81
N TYR A 27 -10.11 -8.36 -13.45
CA TYR A 27 -11.36 -8.37 -14.22
C TYR A 27 -12.66 -8.55 -13.41
N THR A 28 -12.60 -8.66 -12.09
CA THR A 28 -13.79 -8.74 -11.22
C THR A 28 -14.14 -7.35 -10.67
N LEU A 29 -15.41 -6.95 -10.80
CA LEU A 29 -15.91 -5.69 -10.24
C LEU A 29 -15.91 -5.76 -8.71
N LEU A 30 -15.19 -4.85 -8.06
CA LEU A 30 -15.14 -4.74 -6.61
C LEU A 30 -16.21 -3.81 -6.07
N GLY A 31 -16.60 -2.80 -6.85
CA GLY A 31 -17.60 -1.81 -6.46
C GLY A 31 -17.54 -0.57 -7.34
N THR A 32 -18.34 0.43 -6.96
CA THR A 32 -18.39 1.72 -7.63
C THR A 32 -18.09 2.87 -6.68
N SER A 33 -17.64 3.99 -7.24
CA SER A 33 -17.44 5.27 -6.53
C SER A 33 -18.00 6.41 -7.36
N THR A 34 -18.52 7.45 -6.71
CA THR A 34 -18.87 8.73 -7.36
C THR A 34 -17.80 9.79 -7.18
N THR A 35 -16.74 9.47 -6.43
CA THR A 35 -15.57 10.33 -6.22
C THR A 35 -14.34 9.69 -6.83
N THR A 36 -13.24 10.43 -6.93
CA THR A 36 -11.97 9.97 -7.51
C THR A 36 -11.11 9.15 -6.53
N SER A 37 -11.76 8.47 -5.59
CA SER A 37 -11.09 7.63 -4.60
C SER A 37 -11.95 6.42 -4.24
N PHE A 38 -11.29 5.34 -3.84
CA PHE A 38 -11.95 4.12 -3.36
C PHE A 38 -11.03 3.34 -2.43
N GLU A 39 -11.58 2.84 -1.32
CA GLU A 39 -10.85 1.94 -0.43
C GLU A 39 -11.22 0.49 -0.74
N VAL A 40 -10.24 -0.27 -1.23
CA VAL A 40 -10.37 -1.72 -1.38
C VAL A 40 -10.02 -2.36 -0.05
N THR A 41 -10.91 -3.18 0.50
CA THR A 41 -10.70 -3.91 1.77
C THR A 41 -10.78 -5.42 1.56
N LYS A 42 -10.59 -6.21 2.63
CA LYS A 42 -10.61 -7.68 2.61
C LYS A 42 -9.57 -8.30 1.68
N LEU A 43 -8.44 -7.62 1.52
CA LEU A 43 -7.29 -8.14 0.78
C LEU A 43 -6.46 -9.07 1.67
N SER A 44 -5.73 -9.98 1.03
CA SER A 44 -4.73 -10.83 1.69
C SER A 44 -3.41 -10.09 1.79
N ALA A 45 -2.71 -10.24 2.92
CA ALA A 45 -1.39 -9.66 3.13
C ALA A 45 -0.34 -10.21 2.15
N ASN A 46 0.72 -9.44 1.89
CA ASN A 46 1.85 -9.83 1.03
C ASN A 46 1.44 -10.32 -0.38
N THR A 47 0.30 -9.86 -0.89
CA THR A 47 -0.30 -10.32 -2.15
C THR A 47 -0.32 -9.19 -3.15
N SER A 48 0.11 -9.47 -4.38
CA SER A 48 0.06 -8.52 -5.48
C SER A 48 -1.33 -8.49 -6.09
N TYR A 49 -1.90 -7.29 -6.16
CA TYR A 49 -3.18 -7.01 -6.81
C TYR A 49 -2.96 -6.07 -7.99
N VAL A 50 -3.74 -6.29 -9.05
CA VAL A 50 -3.84 -5.38 -10.17
C VAL A 50 -5.23 -4.78 -10.14
N PHE A 51 -5.29 -3.44 -10.14
CA PHE A 51 -6.52 -2.67 -10.15
C PHE A 51 -6.66 -1.89 -11.45
N THR A 52 -7.89 -1.80 -11.96
CA THR A 52 -8.25 -0.91 -13.07
C THR A 52 -9.51 -0.16 -12.72
N VAL A 53 -9.64 1.07 -13.25
CA VAL A 53 -10.82 1.92 -13.06
C VAL A 53 -11.43 2.20 -14.42
N ILE A 54 -12.75 2.05 -14.53
CA ILE A 54 -13.55 2.47 -15.68
C ILE A 54 -14.42 3.64 -15.25
N ALA A 55 -14.41 4.73 -16.01
CA ALA A 55 -15.29 5.86 -15.75
C ALA A 55 -16.60 5.72 -16.53
N LEU A 56 -17.67 6.27 -15.97
CA LEU A 56 -18.99 6.36 -16.60
C LEU A 56 -19.44 7.80 -16.59
N ASP A 57 -20.07 8.24 -17.68
CA ASP A 57 -20.73 9.55 -17.74
C ASP A 57 -22.13 9.53 -17.09
N SER A 58 -22.81 10.68 -17.06
CA SER A 58 -24.16 10.83 -16.52
C SER A 58 -25.23 9.99 -17.23
N THR A 59 -24.93 9.48 -18.43
CA THR A 59 -25.81 8.62 -19.23
C THR A 59 -25.50 7.14 -19.06
N GLY A 60 -24.44 6.79 -18.32
CA GLY A 60 -24.01 5.43 -18.05
C GLY A 60 -23.07 4.84 -19.11
N VAL A 61 -22.53 5.65 -20.03
CA VAL A 61 -21.59 5.19 -21.05
C VAL A 61 -20.21 4.99 -20.43
N LYS A 62 -19.64 3.79 -20.61
CA LYS A 62 -18.33 3.39 -20.06
C LYS A 62 -17.17 3.90 -20.92
N SER A 63 -16.12 4.41 -20.27
CA SER A 63 -14.84 4.73 -20.90
C SER A 63 -14.00 3.49 -21.19
N GLN A 64 -12.86 3.67 -21.87
CA GLN A 64 -11.78 2.71 -21.80
C GLN A 64 -11.29 2.55 -20.36
N ALA A 65 -10.86 1.35 -19.98
CA ALA A 65 -10.23 1.10 -18.68
C ALA A 65 -8.92 1.90 -18.53
N SER A 66 -8.62 2.30 -17.29
CA SER A 66 -7.34 2.93 -16.94
C SER A 66 -6.16 1.99 -17.22
N SER A 67 -4.96 2.57 -17.26
CA SER A 67 -3.73 1.77 -17.10
C SER A 67 -3.80 0.95 -15.80
N PRO A 68 -3.32 -0.30 -15.80
CA PRO A 68 -3.36 -1.16 -14.63
C PRO A 68 -2.48 -0.60 -13.52
N PHE A 69 -3.05 -0.44 -12.34
CA PHE A 69 -2.34 -0.07 -11.12
C PHE A 69 -2.00 -1.34 -10.35
N THR A 70 -0.70 -1.68 -10.30
CA THR A 70 -0.23 -2.86 -9.56
C THR A 70 0.26 -2.43 -8.18
N VAL A 71 -0.17 -3.15 -7.16
CA VAL A 71 0.15 -2.84 -5.78
C VAL A 71 0.28 -4.12 -4.97
N LYS A 72 1.26 -4.18 -4.07
CA LYS A 72 1.42 -5.30 -3.15
C LYS A 72 0.93 -4.89 -1.78
N THR A 73 0.03 -5.66 -1.18
CA THR A 73 -0.38 -5.43 0.20
C THR A 73 0.79 -5.65 1.15
N ALA A 74 0.77 -4.94 2.28
CA ALA A 74 1.81 -5.11 3.30
C ALA A 74 1.76 -6.51 3.91
N ILE A 75 2.85 -6.93 4.54
CA ILE A 75 2.85 -8.12 5.40
C ILE A 75 1.97 -7.89 6.62
N GLU A 76 1.33 -8.93 7.13
CA GLU A 76 0.52 -8.84 8.35
C GLU A 76 1.36 -8.32 9.53
N GLY A 77 0.84 -7.35 10.28
CA GLY A 77 1.60 -6.64 11.32
C GLY A 77 2.67 -5.66 10.80
N GLY A 78 2.77 -5.44 9.49
CA GLY A 78 3.50 -4.32 8.90
C GLY A 78 2.59 -3.11 8.77
N ALA A 79 2.99 -1.97 9.33
CA ALA A 79 2.46 -0.69 8.87
C ALA A 79 2.73 -0.62 7.37
N GLY A 80 1.69 -0.36 6.59
CA GLY A 80 1.79 -0.12 5.16
C GLY A 80 2.92 0.81 4.80
N GLU A 81 3.61 0.65 3.67
CA GLU A 81 3.32 1.29 2.37
C GLU A 81 4.10 0.59 1.24
N ASN A 82 3.63 0.72 0.00
CA ASN A 82 4.42 0.34 -1.18
C ASN A 82 5.57 1.34 -1.34
N ALA A 83 6.80 0.86 -1.23
CA ALA A 83 7.94 1.67 -1.58
C ALA A 83 8.95 0.84 -2.36
N GLY A 84 9.31 1.36 -3.53
CA GLY A 84 10.53 0.96 -4.21
C GLY A 84 11.79 1.25 -3.39
N ASP A 85 11.73 2.05 -2.31
CA ASP A 85 12.92 2.50 -1.56
C ASP A 85 12.70 2.87 -0.07
N HIS A 86 11.49 2.71 0.51
CA HIS A 86 11.17 3.12 1.89
C HIS A 86 10.74 1.95 2.77
N TYR A 87 11.51 1.68 3.83
CA TYR A 87 11.20 0.63 4.81
C TYR A 87 10.12 1.08 5.81
N PRO A 88 9.35 0.14 6.41
CA PRO A 88 8.33 0.48 7.41
C PRO A 88 8.95 1.24 8.59
N GLU A 89 8.24 2.20 9.16
CA GLU A 89 8.71 2.90 10.36
C GLU A 89 8.87 1.92 11.54
N TRP A 90 9.92 2.11 12.33
CA TRP A 90 10.16 1.32 13.53
C TRP A 90 9.06 1.56 14.58
N ASP A 91 8.40 0.48 14.97
CA ASP A 91 7.47 0.40 16.09
C ASP A 91 8.13 -0.29 17.29
N ALA A 92 8.15 0.42 18.44
CA ALA A 92 8.68 -0.05 19.71
C ALA A 92 8.02 -1.34 20.24
N LYS A 93 6.74 -1.57 19.92
CA LYS A 93 5.98 -2.72 20.42
C LYS A 93 6.23 -3.99 19.61
N LYS A 94 6.77 -3.85 18.40
CA LYS A 94 6.98 -4.96 17.47
C LYS A 94 8.37 -5.58 17.68
N ALA A 95 8.42 -6.92 17.61
CA ALA A 95 9.68 -7.66 17.54
C ALA A 95 10.11 -7.81 16.07
N TYR A 96 11.42 -7.70 15.83
CA TYR A 96 12.07 -7.77 14.52
C TYR A 96 13.11 -8.87 14.54
N VAL A 97 13.15 -9.69 13.50
CA VAL A 97 14.18 -10.73 13.32
C VAL A 97 15.33 -10.20 12.47
N GLY A 98 16.49 -10.86 12.53
CA GLY A 98 17.64 -10.52 11.69
C GLY A 98 17.28 -10.43 10.20
N GLY A 99 17.80 -9.41 9.52
CA GLY A 99 17.50 -9.06 8.12
C GLY A 99 16.31 -8.12 7.92
N THR A 100 15.50 -7.88 8.96
CA THR A 100 14.34 -6.98 8.87
C THR A 100 14.80 -5.54 8.70
N LYS A 101 14.17 -4.80 7.78
CA LYS A 101 14.51 -3.42 7.49
C LYS A 101 13.39 -2.47 7.94
N VAL A 102 13.77 -1.37 8.58
CA VAL A 102 12.86 -0.34 9.11
C VAL A 102 13.42 1.06 8.85
N GLN A 103 12.58 2.09 8.93
CA GLN A 103 12.99 3.49 8.99
C GLN A 103 12.82 4.05 10.41
N TYR A 104 13.75 4.91 10.83
CA TYR A 104 13.64 5.67 12.08
C TYR A 104 14.34 7.01 11.92
N ASN A 105 13.65 8.11 12.25
CA ASN A 105 14.14 9.48 12.08
C ASN A 105 14.68 9.78 10.66
N GLY A 106 13.99 9.25 9.62
CA GLY A 106 14.36 9.45 8.22
C GLY A 106 15.56 8.61 7.72
N ALA A 107 16.17 7.81 8.59
CA ALA A 107 17.25 6.88 8.24
C ALA A 107 16.75 5.44 8.19
N SER A 108 17.39 4.61 7.38
CA SER A 108 17.04 3.20 7.16
C SER A 108 17.97 2.28 7.92
N TYR A 109 17.41 1.27 8.60
CA TYR A 109 18.13 0.33 9.45
C TYR A 109 17.76 -1.11 9.14
N GLU A 110 18.71 -2.03 9.30
CA GLU A 110 18.53 -3.47 9.21
C GLU A 110 18.84 -4.14 10.56
N ALA A 111 17.93 -4.95 11.09
CA ALA A 111 18.17 -5.73 12.29
C ALA A 111 19.24 -6.80 12.01
N LYS A 112 20.27 -6.89 12.85
CA LYS A 112 21.33 -7.90 12.73
C LYS A 112 20.89 -9.24 13.33
N TRP A 113 20.02 -9.19 14.32
CA TRP A 113 19.42 -10.34 15.00
C TRP A 113 18.08 -9.93 15.63
N TRP A 114 17.48 -10.83 16.42
CA TRP A 114 16.20 -10.55 17.09
C TRP A 114 16.28 -9.31 17.99
N THR A 115 15.32 -8.40 17.89
CA THR A 115 15.22 -7.18 18.71
C THR A 115 13.77 -6.76 18.92
N GLN A 116 13.47 -6.13 20.05
CA GLN A 116 12.17 -5.52 20.35
C GLN A 116 12.40 -4.31 21.25
N ASN A 117 11.71 -3.19 21.00
CA ASN A 117 11.77 -1.97 21.81
C ASN A 117 13.19 -1.33 21.91
N GLU A 118 14.12 -1.70 21.03
CA GLU A 118 15.44 -1.08 20.95
C GLU A 118 15.49 -0.07 19.81
N LEU A 119 15.92 1.16 20.12
CA LEU A 119 15.93 2.27 19.18
C LEU A 119 16.97 2.08 18.05
N PRO A 120 16.57 2.20 16.76
CA PRO A 120 17.48 1.98 15.63
C PRO A 120 18.73 2.85 15.59
N ASN A 121 18.65 4.08 16.09
CA ASN A 121 19.78 5.01 16.10
C ASN A 121 20.72 4.87 17.31
N LYS A 122 20.47 3.92 18.24
CA LYS A 122 21.26 3.75 19.47
C LYS A 122 21.75 2.34 19.69
N ALA A 123 20.93 1.33 19.39
CA ALA A 123 21.25 -0.05 19.71
C ALA A 123 22.07 -0.72 18.61
N GLU A 124 23.10 -1.47 19.02
CA GLU A 124 24.02 -2.16 18.10
C GLU A 124 23.35 -3.27 17.27
N VAL A 125 22.14 -3.66 17.68
CA VAL A 125 21.29 -4.64 17.00
C VAL A 125 20.82 -4.12 15.64
N TRP A 126 20.89 -2.81 15.40
CA TRP A 126 20.51 -2.17 14.16
C TRP A 126 21.73 -1.71 13.37
N LYS A 127 21.77 -2.08 12.10
CA LYS A 127 22.76 -1.63 11.12
C LYS A 127 22.14 -0.52 10.28
N LEU A 128 22.71 0.69 10.33
CA LEU A 128 22.34 1.76 9.39
C LEU A 128 22.69 1.32 7.95
N ILE A 129 21.75 1.49 7.02
CA ILE A 129 21.92 1.09 5.62
C ILE A 129 21.72 2.24 4.62
N LYS A 130 21.03 3.32 5.00
CA LYS A 130 20.90 4.55 4.20
C LYS A 130 20.47 5.73 5.06
#